data_AF-A0AB36FRW1-F1
#
_entry.id   AF-A0AB36FRW1-F1
#
_cell.length_a   1.000
_cell.length_b   1.000
_cell.length_c   1.000
_cell.angle_alpha   90.00
_cell.angle_beta   90.00
_cell.angle_gamma   90.00
#
_symmetry.space_group_name_H-M   'P 1'
#
loop_
_entity.id
_entity.type
_entity.pdbx_description
1 polymer ?
#
loop_
_entity_poly.entity_id
_entity_poly.type
_entity_poly.pdbx_seq_one_letter_code
_entity_poly.pdbx_strand_id
1 'polypeptide(L)'
;MELSIAEQFYLIALCDDTGKLLVEREDVNVALGAGVLMELIIAGRLKVVLGRLFILDEEQNAPINPTQQAVLDFIEQHFIADNLRPTMALVLKAIRTHGLPHVKYNKVKLTSIVEQRLLEKKELTKESNFFSADKLWNRDSTHEKSICEVLRAMVLRDTPPEPESLCLLHLVETFDLLHLLFSDSEIIDHSDRLEALFEDSELTQVISNVLSLAELEAVRSAASSTASISIAASTVAISTIVLSN
;
A
#
# COMPACT_ATOMS: atom_id res chain seq x y z
N MET A 1 5.42 21.20 7.05
CA MET A 1 5.34 19.80 7.51
C MET A 1 4.96 19.00 6.29
N GLU A 2 5.95 18.32 5.71
CA GLU A 2 5.81 17.52 4.50
C GLU A 2 4.73 16.44 4.65
N LEU A 3 4.20 16.01 3.52
CA LEU A 3 3.22 14.94 3.45
C LEU A 3 3.88 13.63 3.89
N SER A 4 3.11 12.79 4.57
CA SER A 4 3.52 11.43 4.95
C SER A 4 3.67 10.55 3.69
N ILE A 5 4.51 9.51 3.69
CA ILE A 5 4.64 8.52 2.60
C ILE A 5 3.27 7.97 2.18
N ALA A 6 2.40 7.64 3.15
CA ALA A 6 1.04 7.20 2.87
C ALA A 6 0.18 8.30 2.23
N GLU A 7 0.32 9.55 2.69
CA GLU A 7 -0.36 10.71 2.09
C GLU A 7 0.14 10.97 0.66
N GLN A 8 1.45 10.89 0.41
CA GLN A 8 2.08 11.08 -0.90
C GLN A 8 1.64 9.98 -1.88
N PHE A 9 1.69 8.71 -1.44
CA PHE A 9 1.20 7.59 -2.24
C PHE A 9 -0.28 7.76 -2.59
N TYR A 10 -1.11 8.21 -1.63
CA TYR A 10 -2.52 8.45 -1.88
C TYR A 10 -2.75 9.48 -2.99
N LEU A 11 -1.96 10.56 -3.01
CA LEU A 11 -2.05 11.58 -4.07
C LEU A 11 -1.65 11.01 -5.43
N ILE A 12 -0.54 10.27 -5.52
CA ILE A 12 -0.12 9.62 -6.79
C ILE A 12 -1.18 8.62 -7.28
N ALA A 13 -1.79 7.87 -6.36
CA ALA A 13 -2.80 6.88 -6.71
C ALA A 13 -4.15 7.50 -7.08
N LEU A 14 -4.35 8.82 -6.93
CA LEU A 14 -5.60 9.49 -7.23
C LEU A 14 -5.63 10.00 -8.68
N CYS A 15 -6.65 9.62 -9.43
CA CYS A 15 -6.86 10.14 -10.78
C CYS A 15 -7.45 11.55 -10.72
N ASP A 16 -6.69 12.56 -11.16
CA ASP A 16 -7.10 13.96 -11.24
C ASP A 16 -8.45 14.17 -11.95
N ASP A 17 -8.69 13.46 -13.05
CA ASP A 17 -9.90 13.64 -13.87
C ASP A 17 -11.17 13.06 -13.26
N THR A 18 -11.04 12.03 -12.42
CA THR A 18 -12.19 11.27 -11.92
C THR A 18 -12.39 11.33 -10.42
N GLY A 19 -11.35 11.74 -9.69
CA GLY A 19 -11.28 11.66 -8.22
C GLY A 19 -11.32 10.24 -7.70
N LYS A 20 -11.02 9.24 -8.55
CA LYS A 20 -10.99 7.82 -8.18
C LYS A 20 -9.57 7.37 -7.99
N LEU A 21 -9.40 6.40 -7.09
CA LEU A 21 -8.14 5.70 -6.92
C LEU A 21 -7.90 4.78 -8.12
N LEU A 22 -6.66 4.78 -8.61
CA LEU A 22 -6.15 3.94 -9.68
C LEU A 22 -5.81 2.52 -9.19
N VAL A 23 -5.75 2.34 -7.86
CA VAL A 23 -5.56 1.06 -7.17
C VAL A 23 -6.89 0.57 -6.61
N GLU A 24 -7.10 -0.74 -6.55
CA GLU A 24 -8.29 -1.34 -5.92
C GLU A 24 -8.43 -0.90 -4.45
N ARG A 25 -9.68 -0.67 -4.01
CA ARG A 25 -9.96 -0.12 -2.67
C ARG A 25 -9.41 -0.95 -1.52
N GLU A 26 -9.34 -2.27 -1.67
CA GLU A 26 -8.77 -3.16 -0.64
C GLU A 26 -7.26 -2.99 -0.56
N ASP A 27 -6.61 -2.92 -1.71
CA ASP A 27 -5.17 -2.83 -1.85
C ASP A 27 -4.65 -1.43 -1.46
N VAL A 28 -5.46 -0.39 -1.62
CA VAL A 28 -5.13 0.96 -1.10
C VAL A 28 -4.90 0.93 0.41
N ASN A 29 -5.71 0.21 1.19
CA ASN A 29 -5.50 0.17 2.65
C ASN A 29 -4.20 -0.58 3.01
N VAL A 30 -3.82 -1.57 2.21
CA VAL A 30 -2.54 -2.26 2.34
C VAL A 30 -1.39 -1.30 2.00
N ALA A 31 -1.48 -0.58 0.89
CA ALA A 31 -0.48 0.38 0.46
C ALA A 31 -0.24 1.49 1.50
N LEU A 32 -1.33 2.08 1.99
CA LEU A 32 -1.27 3.09 3.03
C LEU A 32 -0.70 2.52 4.34
N GLY A 33 -1.08 1.29 4.70
CA GLY A 33 -0.56 0.61 5.88
C GLY A 33 0.94 0.37 5.76
N ALA A 34 1.40 -0.05 4.58
CA ALA A 34 2.80 -0.26 4.28
C ALA A 34 3.58 1.06 4.35
N GLY A 35 3.06 2.14 3.77
CA GLY A 35 3.65 3.48 3.89
C GLY A 35 3.80 3.92 5.35
N VAL A 36 2.78 3.75 6.17
CA VAL A 36 2.85 4.11 7.61
C VAL A 36 3.86 3.23 8.36
N LEU A 37 3.94 1.92 8.07
CA LEU A 37 4.93 1.04 8.68
C LEU A 37 6.36 1.44 8.30
N MET A 38 6.60 1.80 7.03
CA MET A 38 7.91 2.29 6.57
C MET A 38 8.30 3.58 7.28
N GLU A 39 7.38 4.54 7.42
CA GLU A 39 7.63 5.75 8.20
C GLU A 39 7.98 5.47 9.66
N LEU A 40 7.26 4.53 10.30
CA LEU A 40 7.53 4.14 11.67
C LEU A 40 8.90 3.48 11.84
N ILE A 41 9.37 2.75 10.82
CA ILE A 41 10.73 2.17 10.79
C ILE A 41 11.77 3.27 10.63
N ILE A 42 11.59 4.18 9.66
CA ILE A 42 12.48 5.33 9.43
C ILE A 42 12.57 6.21 10.69
N ALA A 43 11.43 6.44 11.36
CA ALA A 43 11.34 7.20 12.59
C ALA A 43 11.90 6.46 13.83
N GLY A 44 12.38 5.22 13.67
CA GLY A 44 12.94 4.42 14.77
C GLY A 44 11.91 3.98 15.82
N ARG A 45 10.62 3.99 15.47
CA ARG A 45 9.51 3.54 16.35
C ARG A 45 9.25 2.05 16.20
N LEU A 46 9.55 1.50 15.03
CA LEU A 46 9.51 0.09 14.74
C LEU A 46 10.89 -0.41 14.33
N LYS A 47 11.20 -1.65 14.70
CA LYS A 47 12.36 -2.37 14.20
C LYS A 47 11.93 -3.72 13.65
N VAL A 48 12.51 -4.10 12.51
CA VAL A 48 12.35 -5.44 11.95
C VAL A 48 13.56 -6.28 12.33
N VAL A 49 13.34 -7.39 13.05
CA VAL A 49 14.39 -8.34 13.40
C VAL A 49 13.93 -9.73 12.98
N LEU A 50 14.68 -10.37 12.08
CA LEU A 50 14.35 -11.69 11.52
C LEU A 50 12.91 -11.73 10.95
N GLY A 51 12.52 -10.67 10.24
CA GLY A 51 11.19 -10.52 9.63
C GLY A 51 10.05 -10.21 10.59
N ARG A 52 10.32 -10.02 11.89
CA ARG A 52 9.31 -9.71 12.91
C ARG A 52 9.41 -8.27 13.37
N LEU A 53 8.27 -7.68 13.65
CA LEU A 53 8.14 -6.32 14.17
C LEU A 53 8.35 -6.27 15.67
N PHE A 54 9.13 -5.28 16.09
CA PHE A 54 9.35 -4.88 17.46
C PHE A 54 9.00 -3.40 17.58
N ILE A 55 8.06 -3.08 18.47
CA ILE A 55 7.83 -1.70 18.90
C ILE A 55 8.98 -1.33 19.82
N LEU A 56 9.62 -0.20 19.52
CA LEU A 56 10.68 0.34 20.35
C LEU A 56 10.05 1.31 21.35
N ASP A 57 10.23 1.04 22.64
CA ASP A 57 9.72 1.84 23.77
C ASP A 57 10.45 3.18 23.95
N GLU A 58 11.26 3.60 22.98
CA GLU A 58 12.06 4.78 23.16
C GLU A 58 11.21 6.06 23.03
N GLU A 59 11.23 6.83 24.12
CA GLU A 59 10.94 8.26 24.27
C GLU A 59 11.75 9.15 23.28
N GLN A 60 12.11 8.65 22.10
CA GLN A 60 12.76 9.44 21.07
C GLN A 60 11.74 10.41 20.45
N ASN A 61 12.06 11.69 20.64
CA ASN A 61 11.30 12.92 20.45
C ASN A 61 10.77 13.20 19.02
N ALA A 62 10.67 12.21 18.14
CA ALA A 62 10.08 12.40 16.82
C ALA A 62 8.55 12.47 16.94
N PRO A 63 7.91 13.61 16.62
CA PRO A 63 6.47 13.73 16.66
C PRO A 63 5.88 12.77 15.62
N ILE A 64 5.16 11.75 16.09
CA ILE A 64 4.39 10.88 15.20
C ILE A 64 3.03 11.48 14.91
N ASN A 65 2.53 11.24 13.70
CA ASN A 65 1.23 11.73 13.29
C ASN A 65 0.11 10.78 13.78
N PRO A 66 -1.16 11.25 13.86
CA PRO A 66 -2.31 10.43 14.23
C PRO A 66 -2.46 9.11 13.47
N THR A 67 -2.08 9.06 12.19
CA THR A 67 -2.15 7.85 11.36
C THR A 67 -1.13 6.80 11.83
N GLN A 68 0.10 7.24 12.12
CA GLN A 68 1.16 6.42 12.70
C GLN A 68 0.78 5.90 14.08
N GLN A 69 0.22 6.75 14.94
CA GLN A 69 -0.26 6.32 16.26
C GLN A 69 -1.36 5.26 16.14
N ALA A 70 -2.32 5.44 15.24
CA ALA A 70 -3.40 4.46 15.04
C ALA A 70 -2.87 3.08 14.60
N VAL A 71 -1.81 3.03 13.79
CA VAL A 71 -1.14 1.79 13.39
C VAL A 71 -0.37 1.17 14.56
N LEU A 72 0.32 1.96 15.39
CA LEU A 72 0.99 1.46 16.59
C LEU A 72 -0.02 0.86 17.57
N ASP A 73 -1.09 1.60 17.90
CA ASP A 73 -2.17 1.14 18.78
C ASP A 73 -2.79 -0.17 18.27
N PHE A 74 -2.97 -0.27 16.94
CA PHE A 74 -3.46 -1.50 16.32
C PHE A 74 -2.52 -2.69 16.55
N ILE A 75 -1.22 -2.51 16.33
CA ILE A 75 -0.22 -3.56 16.52
C ILE A 75 -0.17 -4.00 17.97
N GLU A 76 -0.21 -3.04 18.90
CA GLU A 76 -0.20 -3.31 20.34
C GLU A 76 -1.41 -4.14 20.76
N GLN A 77 -2.61 -3.70 20.36
CA GLN A 77 -3.87 -4.33 20.76
C GLN A 77 -4.06 -5.72 20.16
N HIS A 78 -3.63 -5.95 18.91
CA HIS A 78 -3.95 -7.20 18.19
C HIS A 78 -2.83 -8.25 18.23
N PHE A 79 -1.61 -7.86 18.58
CA PHE A 79 -0.48 -8.80 18.56
C PHE A 79 0.30 -8.80 19.87
N ILE A 80 0.62 -7.63 20.41
CA ILE A 80 1.52 -7.56 21.57
C ILE A 80 0.80 -7.95 22.86
N ALA A 81 -0.49 -7.62 23.00
CA ALA A 81 -1.33 -8.08 24.11
C ALA A 81 -1.28 -9.61 24.31
N ASP A 82 -1.11 -10.36 23.22
CA ASP A 82 -1.02 -11.83 23.21
C ASP A 82 0.43 -12.35 23.20
N ASN A 83 1.42 -11.51 23.52
CA ASN A 83 2.86 -11.80 23.43
C ASN A 83 3.34 -12.22 22.03
N LEU A 84 2.62 -11.84 20.97
CA LEU A 84 3.04 -12.10 19.60
C LEU A 84 4.03 -11.01 19.14
N ARG A 85 4.86 -11.40 18.18
CA ARG A 85 5.74 -10.51 17.43
C ARG A 85 5.39 -10.69 15.95
N PRO A 86 4.46 -9.89 15.42
CA PRO A 86 3.88 -10.15 14.11
C PRO A 86 4.92 -9.85 13.03
N THR A 87 4.80 -10.51 11.89
CA THR A 87 5.48 -10.05 10.67
C THR A 87 4.72 -8.85 10.11
N MET A 88 5.39 -8.00 9.34
CA MET A 88 4.71 -6.90 8.64
C MET A 88 3.59 -7.40 7.73
N ALA A 89 3.80 -8.50 6.99
CA ALA A 89 2.77 -9.10 6.15
C ALA A 89 1.49 -9.46 6.95
N LEU A 90 1.66 -9.97 8.17
CA LEU A 90 0.54 -10.31 9.04
C LEU A 90 -0.20 -9.06 9.55
N VAL A 91 0.54 -7.98 9.87
CA VAL A 91 -0.07 -6.68 10.20
C VAL A 91 -0.84 -6.12 9.01
N LEU A 92 -0.26 -6.10 7.81
CA LEU A 92 -0.91 -5.61 6.59
C LEU A 92 -2.16 -6.42 6.23
N LYS A 93 -2.11 -7.74 6.35
CA LYS A 93 -3.27 -8.62 6.17
C LYS A 93 -4.37 -8.31 7.16
N ALA A 94 -4.01 -8.03 8.42
CA ALA A 94 -4.97 -7.64 9.43
C ALA A 94 -5.56 -6.24 9.15
N ILE A 95 -4.75 -5.28 8.69
CA ILE A 95 -5.23 -3.96 8.24
C ILE A 95 -6.21 -4.10 7.06
N ARG A 96 -5.89 -4.93 6.07
CA ARG A 96 -6.79 -5.25 4.93
C ARG A 96 -8.13 -5.80 5.41
N THR A 97 -8.08 -6.75 6.34
CA THR A 97 -9.26 -7.51 6.79
C THR A 97 -10.13 -6.73 7.78
N HIS A 98 -9.51 -5.98 8.69
CA HIS A 98 -10.18 -5.40 9.84
C HIS A 98 -10.25 -3.87 9.81
N GLY A 99 -9.44 -3.20 8.98
CA GLY A 99 -9.21 -1.76 9.08
C GLY A 99 -8.40 -1.40 10.33
N LEU A 100 -8.34 -0.11 10.67
CA LEU A 100 -7.71 0.36 11.90
C LEU A 100 -8.76 0.56 13.03
N PRO A 101 -8.39 0.29 14.28
CA PRO A 101 -9.23 0.56 15.44
C PRO A 101 -9.32 2.08 15.64
N HIS A 102 -10.53 2.58 15.86
CA HIS A 102 -10.76 3.99 16.12
C HIS A 102 -11.60 4.15 17.39
N VAL A 103 -11.15 5.02 18.29
CA VAL A 103 -11.69 5.20 19.65
C VAL A 103 -13.20 5.49 19.67
N LYS A 104 -13.77 6.06 18.59
CA LYS A 104 -15.20 6.37 18.47
C LYS A 104 -16.03 5.50 17.53
N TYR A 105 -15.41 4.78 16.59
CA TYR A 105 -16.13 4.05 15.57
C TYR A 105 -15.47 2.67 15.44
N ASN A 106 -16.26 1.61 15.61
CA ASN A 106 -15.75 0.24 15.76
C ASN A 106 -14.81 -0.23 14.64
N LYS A 107 -14.75 0.45 13.48
CA LYS A 107 -13.73 0.31 12.43
C LYS A 107 -13.60 1.62 11.65
N VAL A 108 -12.39 2.13 11.46
CA VAL A 108 -12.12 3.23 10.52
C VAL A 108 -11.11 2.74 9.48
N LYS A 109 -11.39 3.02 8.21
CA LYS A 109 -10.46 2.68 7.13
C LYS A 109 -9.29 3.65 7.17
N LEU A 110 -8.08 3.13 7.01
CA LEU A 110 -6.87 3.95 6.96
C LEU A 110 -6.98 5.02 5.87
N THR A 111 -7.58 4.66 4.73
CA THR A 111 -7.96 5.61 3.66
C THR A 111 -8.69 6.85 4.19
N SER A 112 -9.70 6.70 5.04
CA SER A 112 -10.48 7.85 5.53
C SER A 112 -9.68 8.78 6.47
N ILE A 113 -8.70 8.25 7.20
CA ILE A 113 -7.81 9.07 8.04
C ILE A 113 -6.87 9.89 7.15
N VAL A 114 -6.30 9.26 6.13
CA VAL A 114 -5.43 9.92 5.14
C VAL A 114 -6.21 10.97 4.36
N GLU A 115 -7.39 10.64 3.84
CA GLU A 115 -8.28 11.58 3.14
C GLU A 115 -8.62 12.80 4.01
N GLN A 116 -9.00 12.58 5.28
CA GLN A 116 -9.32 13.66 6.20
C GLN A 116 -8.11 14.58 6.41
N ARG A 117 -6.91 14.02 6.59
CA ARG A 117 -5.69 14.82 6.76
C ARG A 117 -5.33 15.62 5.51
N LEU A 118 -5.50 15.02 4.33
CA LEU A 118 -5.30 15.72 3.07
C LEU A 118 -6.33 16.84 2.87
N LEU A 119 -7.59 16.65 3.29
CA LEU A 119 -8.61 17.70 3.31
C LEU A 119 -8.25 18.84 4.29
N GLU A 120 -7.78 18.50 5.50
CA GLU A 120 -7.33 19.47 6.51
C GLU A 120 -6.12 20.29 6.02
N LYS A 121 -5.19 19.63 5.31
CA LYS A 121 -4.04 20.26 4.65
C LYS A 121 -4.41 21.03 3.37
N LYS A 122 -5.66 20.92 2.90
CA LYS A 122 -6.20 21.52 1.67
C LYS A 122 -5.62 20.96 0.37
N GLU A 123 -5.04 19.77 0.43
CA GLU A 123 -4.58 19.02 -0.75
C GLU A 123 -5.77 18.42 -1.51
N LEU A 124 -6.80 17.99 -0.77
CA LEU A 124 -8.05 17.52 -1.36
C LEU A 124 -9.14 18.58 -1.23
N THR A 125 -10.07 18.54 -2.17
CA THR A 125 -11.37 19.22 -2.05
C THR A 125 -12.49 18.20 -2.15
N LYS A 126 -13.50 18.39 -1.31
CA LYS A 126 -14.72 17.59 -1.32
C LYS A 126 -15.79 18.37 -2.07
N GLU A 127 -16.15 17.90 -3.26
CA GLU A 127 -17.32 18.42 -3.97
C GLU A 127 -18.51 17.51 -3.71
N SER A 128 -19.42 17.97 -2.85
CA SER A 128 -20.69 17.31 -2.60
C SER A 128 -21.62 17.55 -3.79
N ASN A 129 -21.65 16.60 -4.74
CA ASN A 129 -22.69 16.57 -5.76
C ASN A 129 -23.96 15.90 -5.20
N PHE A 130 -25.12 16.53 -5.44
CA PHE A 130 -26.44 16.15 -4.87
C PHE A 130 -26.92 14.73 -5.22
N PHE A 131 -26.20 14.00 -6.10
CA PHE A 131 -26.62 12.71 -6.67
C PHE A 131 -25.53 11.61 -6.68
N SER A 132 -24.38 11.79 -6.04
CA SER A 132 -23.33 10.74 -6.04
C SER A 132 -22.49 10.79 -4.77
N ALA A 133 -21.95 9.62 -4.40
CA ALA A 133 -20.99 9.51 -3.30
C ALA A 133 -19.88 10.58 -3.43
N ASP A 134 -19.47 11.12 -2.29
CA ASP A 134 -18.49 12.19 -2.17
C ASP A 134 -17.26 11.93 -3.06
N LYS A 135 -17.03 12.79 -4.05
CA LYS A 135 -15.83 12.75 -4.88
C LYS A 135 -14.75 13.62 -4.24
N LEU A 136 -13.55 13.06 -4.12
CA LEU A 136 -12.36 13.76 -3.66
C LEU A 136 -11.52 14.12 -4.88
N TRP A 137 -11.21 15.41 -4.99
CA TRP A 137 -10.41 15.94 -6.08
C TRP A 137 -9.10 16.47 -5.54
N ASN A 138 -8.01 16.22 -6.26
CA ASN A 138 -6.77 16.94 -6.00
C ASN A 138 -7.01 18.41 -6.32
N ARG A 139 -6.97 19.27 -5.30
CA ARG A 139 -7.28 20.70 -5.46
C ARG A 139 -6.18 21.41 -6.22
N ASP A 140 -4.95 21.00 -5.94
CA ASP A 140 -3.73 21.63 -6.38
C ASP A 140 -2.68 20.54 -6.60
N SER A 141 -2.49 20.16 -7.87
CA SER A 141 -1.49 19.16 -8.25
C SER A 141 -0.05 19.61 -8.03
N THR A 142 0.20 20.78 -7.43
CA THR A 142 1.55 21.25 -7.10
C THR A 142 2.31 20.26 -6.21
N HIS A 143 1.69 19.72 -5.15
CA HIS A 143 2.37 18.77 -4.27
C HIS A 143 2.60 17.43 -4.97
N GLU A 144 1.59 16.91 -5.67
CA GLU A 144 1.73 15.69 -6.47
C GLU A 144 2.85 15.83 -7.50
N LYS A 145 2.88 16.93 -8.27
CA LYS A 145 3.96 17.22 -9.23
C LYS A 145 5.32 17.29 -8.56
N SER A 146 5.42 17.96 -7.42
CA SER A 146 6.67 18.03 -6.66
C SER A 146 7.15 16.64 -6.24
N ILE A 147 6.24 15.77 -5.77
CA ILE A 147 6.55 14.40 -5.40
C ILE A 147 7.02 13.61 -6.65
N CYS A 148 6.27 13.68 -7.74
CA CYS A 148 6.61 13.02 -9.00
C CYS A 148 7.96 13.51 -9.55
N GLU A 149 8.27 14.79 -9.44
CA GLU A 149 9.55 15.37 -9.86
C GLU A 149 10.72 14.84 -9.03
N VAL A 150 10.56 14.70 -7.71
CA VAL A 150 11.58 14.10 -6.83
C VAL A 150 11.84 12.65 -7.22
N LEU A 151 10.79 11.84 -7.37
CA LEU A 151 10.91 10.44 -7.76
C LEU A 151 11.53 10.29 -9.17
N ARG A 152 11.12 11.13 -10.13
CA ARG A 152 11.71 11.16 -11.47
C ARG A 152 13.18 11.58 -11.43
N ALA A 153 13.55 12.57 -10.63
CA ALA A 153 14.95 13.02 -10.52
C ALA A 153 15.87 11.95 -9.91
N MET A 154 15.33 11.10 -9.03
CA MET A 154 16.05 9.98 -8.41
C MET A 154 16.42 8.89 -9.43
N VAL A 155 15.51 8.61 -10.38
CA VAL A 155 15.67 7.57 -11.40
C VAL A 155 16.39 8.10 -12.65
N LEU A 156 15.96 9.27 -13.18
CA LEU A 156 16.42 9.77 -14.48
C LEU A 156 17.70 10.62 -14.39
N ARG A 157 18.04 11.14 -13.21
CA ARG A 157 19.17 12.07 -13.02
C ARG A 157 20.18 11.59 -11.99
N ASP A 158 20.05 10.35 -11.51
CA ASP A 158 20.90 9.75 -10.49
C ASP A 158 21.05 10.61 -9.22
N THR A 159 20.01 11.35 -8.87
CA THR A 159 19.96 12.09 -7.59
C THR A 159 20.04 11.08 -6.43
N PRO A 160 20.84 11.31 -5.38
CA PRO A 160 20.90 10.40 -4.24
C PRO A 160 19.52 10.25 -3.58
N PRO A 161 19.06 9.01 -3.31
CA PRO A 161 17.74 8.77 -2.77
C PRO A 161 17.65 9.15 -1.29
N GLU A 162 16.62 9.91 -0.92
CA GLU A 162 16.21 10.04 0.48
C GLU A 162 15.42 8.78 0.90
N PRO A 163 15.52 8.32 2.17
CA PRO A 163 14.85 7.10 2.63
C PRO A 163 13.34 7.09 2.36
N GLU A 164 12.66 8.22 2.59
CA GLU A 164 11.23 8.40 2.37
C GLU A 164 10.86 8.29 0.89
N SER A 165 11.64 8.95 0.03
CA SER A 165 11.45 8.92 -1.43
C SER A 165 11.68 7.52 -2.01
N LEU A 166 12.66 6.78 -1.47
CA LEU A 166 12.92 5.41 -1.88
C LEU A 166 11.79 4.47 -1.47
N CYS A 167 11.27 4.62 -0.24
CA CYS A 167 10.10 3.86 0.22
C CYS A 167 8.85 4.15 -0.63
N LEU A 168 8.64 5.42 -0.98
CA LEU A 168 7.53 5.80 -1.85
C LEU A 168 7.68 5.21 -3.25
N LEU A 169 8.88 5.24 -3.84
CA LEU A 169 9.12 4.64 -5.15
C LEU A 169 8.82 3.13 -5.14
N HIS A 170 9.24 2.41 -4.09
CA HIS A 170 8.91 1.00 -3.93
C HIS A 170 7.40 0.75 -3.86
N LEU A 171 6.66 1.58 -3.11
CA LEU A 171 5.20 1.46 -3.07
C LEU A 171 4.60 1.70 -4.45
N VAL A 172 5.04 2.73 -5.17
CA VAL A 172 4.56 3.00 -6.53
C VAL A 172 4.84 1.82 -7.45
N GLU A 173 6.03 1.21 -7.36
CA GLU A 173 6.40 0.04 -8.16
C GLU A 173 5.55 -1.18 -7.83
N THR A 174 5.43 -1.53 -6.55
CA THR A 174 4.66 -2.70 -6.13
C THR A 174 3.18 -2.63 -6.48
N PHE A 175 2.58 -1.43 -6.46
CA PHE A 175 1.18 -1.24 -6.83
C PHE A 175 0.99 -0.95 -8.33
N ASP A 176 2.00 -1.22 -9.16
CA ASP A 176 2.00 -1.06 -10.62
C ASP A 176 1.64 0.36 -11.08
N LEU A 177 2.15 1.37 -10.38
CA LEU A 177 1.90 2.79 -10.66
C LEU A 177 3.11 3.49 -11.30
N LEU A 178 4.18 2.77 -11.64
CA LEU A 178 5.37 3.38 -12.28
C LEU A 178 5.05 4.10 -13.58
N HIS A 179 4.07 3.60 -14.34
CA HIS A 179 3.62 4.20 -15.59
C HIS A 179 2.99 5.60 -15.42
N LEU A 180 2.64 5.98 -14.18
CA LEU A 180 2.20 7.34 -13.86
C LEU A 180 3.38 8.30 -13.72
N LEU A 181 4.53 7.78 -13.30
CA LEU A 181 5.75 8.55 -13.10
C LEU A 181 6.63 8.57 -14.34
N PHE A 182 6.61 7.52 -15.15
CA PHE A 182 7.54 7.29 -16.26
C PHE A 182 6.80 6.77 -17.49
N SER A 183 7.30 7.13 -18.68
CA SER A 183 6.90 6.46 -19.92
C SER A 183 7.50 5.04 -19.99
N ASP A 184 6.87 4.14 -20.76
CA ASP A 184 7.39 2.78 -20.96
C ASP A 184 8.84 2.77 -21.45
N SER A 185 9.20 3.71 -22.33
CA SER A 185 10.59 3.85 -22.79
C SER A 185 11.54 4.28 -21.68
N GLU A 186 11.13 5.20 -20.80
CA GLU A 186 11.96 5.60 -19.65
C GLU A 186 12.15 4.44 -18.67
N ILE A 187 11.11 3.63 -18.43
CA ILE A 187 11.22 2.44 -17.57
C ILE A 187 12.21 1.44 -18.15
N ILE A 188 12.15 1.19 -19.46
CA ILE A 188 13.07 0.28 -20.15
C ILE A 188 14.50 0.83 -20.10
N ASP A 189 14.69 2.09 -20.47
CA ASP A 189 16.00 2.75 -20.58
C ASP A 189 16.69 2.88 -19.21
N HIS A 190 15.93 2.92 -18.11
CA HIS A 190 16.44 3.07 -16.74
C HIS A 190 16.16 1.84 -15.84
N SER A 191 15.90 0.68 -16.43
CA SER A 191 15.61 -0.56 -15.70
C SER A 191 16.73 -0.96 -14.73
N ASP A 192 17.99 -0.93 -15.18
CA ASP A 192 19.17 -1.23 -14.33
C ASP A 192 19.25 -0.30 -13.11
N ARG A 193 18.86 0.98 -13.28
CA ARG A 193 18.87 1.97 -12.20
C ARG A 193 17.75 1.70 -11.20
N LEU A 194 16.56 1.36 -11.68
CA LEU A 194 15.44 0.96 -10.84
C LEU A 194 15.80 -0.29 -10.02
N GLU A 195 16.38 -1.31 -10.67
CA GLU A 195 16.85 -2.53 -10.00
C GLU A 195 17.90 -2.21 -8.93
N ALA A 196 18.90 -1.38 -9.24
CA ALA A 196 19.91 -0.97 -8.26
C ALA A 196 19.31 -0.23 -7.06
N LEU A 197 18.37 0.69 -7.28
CA LEU A 197 17.66 1.39 -6.21
C LEU A 197 16.87 0.42 -5.31
N PHE A 198 16.37 -0.66 -5.89
CA PHE A 198 15.65 -1.68 -5.15
C PHE A 198 16.62 -2.61 -4.41
N GLU A 199 17.70 -3.09 -5.01
CA GLU A 199 18.61 -4.02 -4.33
C GLU A 199 19.40 -3.41 -3.15
N ASP A 200 19.75 -2.12 -3.22
CA ASP A 200 20.80 -1.53 -2.36
C ASP A 200 20.38 -1.11 -0.94
N SER A 201 19.15 -1.36 -0.48
CA SER A 201 18.74 -0.90 0.86
C SER A 201 18.25 -2.01 1.80
N GLU A 202 18.74 -1.99 3.05
CA GLU A 202 18.20 -2.82 4.14
C GLU A 202 16.70 -2.59 4.32
N LEU A 203 16.24 -1.36 4.05
CA LEU A 203 14.83 -1.00 3.97
C LEU A 203 14.14 -1.75 2.83
N THR A 204 14.75 -1.89 1.66
CA THR A 204 14.19 -2.65 0.55
C THR A 204 14.05 -4.11 0.91
N GLN A 205 15.04 -4.73 1.55
CA GLN A 205 14.88 -6.12 1.99
C GLN A 205 13.70 -6.27 2.97
N VAL A 206 13.47 -5.28 3.83
CA VAL A 206 12.27 -5.25 4.68
C VAL A 206 11.00 -5.06 3.86
N ILE A 207 11.02 -4.20 2.84
CA ILE A 207 9.87 -3.86 1.98
C ILE A 207 9.52 -5.01 1.01
N SER A 208 10.49 -5.54 0.25
CA SER A 208 10.32 -6.65 -0.69
C SER A 208 9.89 -7.94 0.00
N ASN A 209 10.39 -8.25 1.20
CA ASN A 209 9.91 -9.40 1.98
C ASN A 209 8.45 -9.25 2.44
N VAL A 210 7.93 -8.03 2.47
CA VAL A 210 6.57 -7.71 2.93
C VAL A 210 5.59 -7.69 1.77
N LEU A 211 6.00 -7.13 0.65
CA LEU A 211 5.19 -6.99 -0.55
C LEU A 211 5.10 -8.30 -1.33
N SER A 212 6.20 -9.05 -1.45
CA SER A 212 6.17 -10.40 -2.05
C SER A 212 5.28 -11.40 -1.31
N LEU A 213 5.15 -11.28 0.02
CA LEU A 213 4.22 -12.10 0.82
C LEU A 213 2.75 -11.69 0.62
N ALA A 214 2.48 -10.42 0.34
CA ALA A 214 1.14 -9.93 0.00
C ALA A 214 0.74 -10.37 -1.42
N GLU A 215 1.66 -10.31 -2.38
CA GLU A 215 1.48 -10.75 -3.77
C GLU A 215 1.29 -12.26 -3.90
N LEU A 216 2.09 -13.06 -3.17
CA LEU A 216 1.99 -14.53 -3.20
C LEU A 216 0.63 -15.06 -2.74
N GLU A 217 -0.11 -14.32 -1.89
CA GLU A 217 -1.46 -14.70 -1.49
C GLU A 217 -2.53 -14.17 -2.44
N ALA A 218 -2.35 -12.97 -3.02
CA ALA A 218 -3.27 -12.40 -4.02
C ALA A 218 -3.32 -13.28 -5.29
N VAL A 219 -2.15 -13.66 -5.83
CA VAL A 219 -2.03 -14.57 -6.99
C VAL A 219 -2.59 -15.96 -6.69
N ARG A 220 -2.43 -16.45 -5.45
CA ARG A 220 -2.97 -17.75 -5.03
C ARG A 220 -4.50 -17.73 -4.82
N SER A 221 -5.08 -16.60 -4.42
CA SER A 221 -6.54 -16.44 -4.34
C SER A 221 -7.19 -16.39 -5.74
N ALA A 222 -6.53 -15.74 -6.71
CA ALA A 222 -6.94 -15.73 -8.11
C ALA A 222 -6.85 -17.14 -8.74
N ALA A 223 -5.81 -17.92 -8.41
CA ALA A 223 -5.67 -19.31 -8.86
C ALA A 223 -6.69 -20.28 -8.23
N SER A 224 -7.17 -20.01 -7.01
CA SER A 224 -8.21 -20.84 -6.37
C SER A 224 -9.62 -20.62 -6.96
N SER A 225 -9.85 -19.47 -7.60
CA SER A 225 -11.12 -19.11 -8.23
C SER A 225 -11.32 -19.79 -9.60
N THR A 226 -10.23 -20.18 -10.27
CA THR A 226 -10.27 -20.89 -11.57
C THR A 226 -10.33 -22.42 -11.44
N ALA A 227 -10.07 -22.98 -10.25
CA ALA A 227 -10.13 -24.43 -10.03
C ALA A 227 -11.55 -24.99 -9.78
N SER A 228 -12.57 -24.13 -9.65
CA SER A 228 -13.93 -24.57 -9.26
C SER A 228 -14.91 -24.81 -10.42
N ILE A 229 -14.50 -24.68 -11.70
CA ILE A 229 -15.42 -24.86 -12.85
C ILE A 229 -15.22 -26.18 -13.64
N SER A 230 -14.15 -26.96 -13.43
CA SER A 230 -13.84 -28.10 -14.30
C SER A 230 -13.97 -29.50 -13.68
N ILE A 231 -15.09 -29.81 -13.00
CA ILE A 231 -15.48 -31.21 -12.71
C ILE A 231 -16.95 -31.54 -13.09
N ALA A 232 -17.77 -30.57 -13.48
CA ALA A 232 -19.20 -30.84 -13.76
C ALA A 232 -19.56 -31.25 -15.20
N ALA A 233 -18.58 -31.53 -16.09
CA ALA A 233 -18.85 -31.76 -17.52
C ALA A 233 -18.43 -33.13 -18.09
N SER A 234 -18.22 -34.17 -17.28
CA SER A 234 -17.83 -35.50 -17.82
C SER A 234 -18.57 -36.71 -17.25
N THR A 235 -19.84 -36.54 -16.85
CA THR A 235 -20.67 -37.66 -16.35
C THR A 235 -22.00 -37.85 -17.10
N VAL A 236 -22.08 -37.49 -18.39
CA VAL A 236 -23.33 -37.68 -19.19
C VAL A 236 -23.13 -38.50 -20.49
N ALA A 237 -21.93 -38.97 -20.84
CA ALA A 237 -21.70 -39.58 -22.16
C ALA A 237 -21.46 -41.10 -22.22
N ILE A 238 -21.78 -41.91 -21.19
CA ILE A 238 -21.55 -43.38 -21.26
C ILE A 238 -22.74 -44.24 -20.76
N SER A 239 -23.99 -43.82 -20.99
CA SER A 239 -25.15 -44.67 -20.65
C SER A 239 -26.10 -45.00 -21.80
N THR A 240 -25.73 -44.72 -23.07
CA THR A 240 -26.66 -44.92 -24.21
C THR A 240 -26.10 -45.75 -25.37
N ILE A 241 -25.10 -46.62 -25.14
CA ILE A 241 -24.62 -47.56 -26.15
C ILE A 241 -24.34 -48.94 -25.53
N VAL A 242 -25.33 -49.54 -24.85
CA VAL A 242 -25.40 -51.00 -24.68
C VAL A 242 -26.87 -51.37 -24.57
N LEU A 243 -27.52 -51.65 -25.71
CA LEU A 243 -28.72 -52.50 -25.84
C LEU A 243 -29.08 -52.59 -27.33
N SER A 244 -28.28 -53.36 -28.07
CA SER A 244 -28.59 -53.85 -29.41
C SER A 244 -27.78 -55.13 -29.63
N ASN A 245 -28.28 -56.23 -29.07
CA ASN A 245 -28.17 -57.61 -29.57
C ASN A 245 -29.03 -58.52 -28.69
#